data_AF-A0A1B0D8E3-F1
#
_entry.id   AF-A0A1B0D8E3-F1
#
_cell.length_a   1.000
_cell.length_b   1.000
_cell.length_c   1.000
_cell.angle_alpha   90.00
_cell.angle_beta   90.00
_cell.angle_gamma   90.00
#
_symmetry.space_group_name_H-M   'P 1'
#
loop_
_entity.id
_entity.type
_entity.pdbx_description
1 polymer ?
#
loop_
_entity_poly.entity_id
_entity_poly.type
_entity_poly.pdbx_seq_one_letter_code
_entity_poly.pdbx_strand_id
1 'polypeptide(L)'
;MSTVGYGDVYCETVLGRTFLVFFLLVGLAVFASWIPEITELAAQRNKYGGTYSKDIRRRHIVVCGHITYESVSHFLKDFLHEDREDVDVEVVFLHRKEPDLELEGLLKRHYTTVAFFQGTMMNAVDLERVKIAFFTNSFEFLTWIFIL
;
A
#
# COMPACT_ATOMS: atom_id res chain seq x y z
N MET A 1 -24.92 2.04 18.22
CA MET A 1 -25.41 3.01 19.23
C MET A 1 -24.22 3.80 19.73
N SER A 2 -24.28 5.14 19.78
CA SER A 2 -23.14 5.99 20.17
C SER A 2 -22.86 6.04 21.68
N THR A 3 -23.63 5.30 22.50
CA THR A 3 -23.49 5.21 23.97
C THR A 3 -23.50 6.54 24.74
N VAL A 4 -23.95 7.64 24.13
CA VAL A 4 -23.90 8.98 24.74
C VAL A 4 -25.00 9.21 25.78
N GLY A 5 -26.22 8.76 25.51
CA GLY A 5 -27.32 8.79 26.48
C GLY A 5 -27.71 10.20 26.96
N TYR A 6 -28.00 11.12 26.03
CA TYR A 6 -28.40 12.51 26.37
C TYR A 6 -29.62 12.61 27.28
N GLY A 7 -30.53 11.62 27.27
CA GLY A 7 -31.68 11.55 28.16
C GLY A 7 -32.86 12.46 27.75
N ASP A 8 -32.77 13.05 26.56
CA ASP A 8 -33.83 13.82 25.90
C ASP A 8 -34.99 12.94 25.42
N VAL A 9 -34.69 11.71 25.00
CA VAL A 9 -35.68 10.68 24.64
C VAL A 9 -35.41 9.42 25.45
N TYR A 10 -36.37 9.02 26.29
CA TYR A 10 -36.25 7.82 27.13
C TYR A 10 -37.58 7.07 27.26
N CYS A 11 -37.50 5.78 27.60
CA CYS A 11 -38.67 4.96 27.86
C CYS A 11 -39.15 5.15 29.31
N GLU A 12 -40.39 5.61 29.48
CA GLU A 12 -41.02 5.71 30.81
C GLU A 12 -41.57 4.36 31.28
N THR A 13 -42.03 3.50 30.36
CA THR A 13 -42.62 2.21 30.70
C THR A 13 -41.58 1.21 31.20
N VAL A 14 -41.96 0.41 32.21
CA VAL A 14 -41.10 -0.64 32.77
C VAL A 14 -40.68 -1.64 31.68
N LEU A 15 -41.61 -2.02 30.80
CA LEU A 15 -41.32 -2.90 29.67
C LEU A 15 -40.32 -2.29 28.67
N GLY A 16 -40.44 -1.00 28.35
CA GLY A 16 -39.50 -0.31 27.48
C GLY A 16 -38.10 -0.21 28.07
N ARG A 17 -38.00 0.02 29.38
CA ARG A 17 -36.71 0.03 30.11
C ARG A 17 -36.04 -1.35 30.09
N THR A 18 -36.79 -2.43 30.32
CA THR A 18 -36.24 -3.79 30.25
C THR A 18 -35.78 -4.13 28.82
N PHE A 19 -36.57 -3.77 27.81
CA PHE A 19 -36.18 -3.96 26.40
C PHE A 19 -34.90 -3.19 26.05
N LEU A 20 -34.78 -1.94 26.49
CA LEU A 20 -33.61 -1.11 26.24
C LEU A 20 -32.34 -1.69 26.87
N VAL A 21 -32.42 -2.22 28.09
CA VAL A 21 -31.30 -2.91 28.75
C VAL A 21 -30.87 -4.15 27.97
N PHE A 22 -31.82 -4.99 27.55
CA PHE A 22 -31.51 -6.18 26.76
C PHE A 22 -30.91 -5.82 25.39
N PHE A 23 -31.48 -4.83 24.72
CA PHE A 23 -30.99 -4.32 23.44
C PHE A 23 -29.58 -3.74 23.56
N LEU A 24 -29.25 -3.04 24.65
CA LEU A 24 -27.89 -2.54 24.88
C LEU A 24 -26.89 -3.68 25.08
N LEU A 25 -27.23 -4.70 25.87
CA LEU A 25 -26.33 -5.84 26.11
C LEU A 25 -26.10 -6.66 24.84
N VAL A 26 -27.17 -7.01 24.12
CA VAL A 26 -27.08 -7.78 22.87
C VAL A 26 -26.43 -6.94 21.76
N GLY A 27 -26.85 -5.68 21.62
CA GLY A 27 -26.30 -4.77 20.63
C GLY A 27 -24.81 -4.51 20.82
N LEU A 28 -24.33 -4.38 22.06
CA LEU A 28 -22.91 -4.23 22.35
C LEU A 28 -22.13 -5.52 22.06
N ALA A 29 -22.68 -6.69 22.41
CA ALA A 29 -22.05 -7.98 22.14
C ALA A 29 -21.90 -8.25 20.63
N VAL A 30 -22.94 -7.98 19.85
CA VAL A 30 -22.90 -8.11 18.38
C VAL A 30 -21.98 -7.07 17.75
N PHE A 31 -21.98 -5.83 18.25
CA PHE A 31 -21.09 -4.80 17.74
C PHE A 31 -19.61 -5.15 17.98
N ALA A 32 -19.28 -5.69 19.16
CA ALA A 32 -17.92 -6.11 19.48
C ALA A 32 -17.41 -7.26 18.58
N SER A 33 -18.30 -8.15 18.14
CA SER A 33 -17.91 -9.24 17.22
C SER A 33 -17.83 -8.81 15.77
N TRP A 34 -18.61 -7.82 15.32
CA TRP A 34 -18.64 -7.38 13.92
C TRP A 34 -17.55 -6.36 13.55
N ILE A 35 -17.07 -5.55 14.50
CA ILE A 35 -15.97 -4.61 14.26
C ILE A 35 -14.74 -5.29 13.64
N PRO A 36 -14.16 -6.36 14.22
CA PRO A 36 -12.96 -6.98 13.67
C PRO A 36 -13.15 -7.46 12.22
N GLU A 37 -14.30 -8.06 11.91
CA GLU A 37 -14.64 -8.56 10.57
C GLU A 37 -14.72 -7.42 9.53
N ILE A 38 -15.34 -6.29 9.89
CA ILE A 38 -15.40 -5.11 9.02
C ILE A 38 -14.01 -4.46 8.87
N THR A 39 -13.22 -4.40 9.94
CA THR A 39 -11.87 -3.81 9.88
C THR A 39 -10.92 -4.65 9.04
N GLU A 40 -11.04 -5.97 9.09
CA GLU A 40 -10.22 -6.87 8.27
C GLU A 40 -10.56 -6.73 6.79
N LEU A 41 -11.86 -6.68 6.44
CA LEU A 41 -12.32 -6.42 5.08
C LEU A 41 -11.91 -5.03 4.56
N ALA A 42 -11.94 -4.00 5.43
CA ALA A 42 -11.49 -2.66 5.07
C ALA A 42 -9.96 -2.57 4.91
N ALA A 43 -9.21 -3.33 5.72
CA ALA A 43 -7.75 -3.40 5.67
C ALA A 43 -7.24 -4.15 4.43
N GLN A 44 -8.03 -5.08 3.87
CA GLN A 44 -7.73 -5.76 2.60
C GLN A 44 -7.80 -4.84 1.36
N ARG A 45 -8.11 -3.55 1.52
CA ARG A 45 -8.00 -2.62 0.40
C ARG A 45 -6.53 -2.49 0.02
N ASN A 46 -6.14 -3.10 -1.10
CA ASN A 46 -4.77 -3.07 -1.65
C ASN A 46 -4.24 -1.63 -1.73
N LYS A 47 -3.53 -1.20 -0.69
CA LYS A 47 -2.95 0.14 -0.55
C LYS A 47 -1.87 0.40 -1.60
N TYR A 48 -1.20 -0.67 -2.02
CA TYR A 48 -0.15 -0.68 -3.04
C TYR A 48 -0.62 -1.24 -4.39
N GLY A 49 -1.94 -1.25 -4.62
CA GLY A 49 -2.53 -1.57 -5.92
C GLY A 49 -2.50 -0.37 -6.89
N GLY A 50 -3.12 -0.55 -8.05
CA GLY A 50 -3.27 0.50 -9.06
C GLY A 50 -2.39 0.30 -10.29
N THR A 51 -2.27 1.36 -11.09
CA THR A 51 -1.49 1.40 -12.33
C THR A 51 -0.54 2.58 -12.29
N TYR A 52 0.70 2.39 -12.72
CA TYR A 52 1.68 3.45 -12.87
C TYR A 52 1.21 4.42 -13.96
N SER A 53 0.93 5.68 -13.61
CA SER A 53 0.68 6.73 -14.59
C SER A 53 2.02 7.27 -15.05
N LYS A 54 2.28 7.18 -16.36
CA LYS A 54 3.57 7.56 -16.92
C LYS A 54 3.48 9.04 -17.26
N ASP A 55 4.24 9.87 -16.56
CA ASP A 55 4.54 11.19 -17.11
C ASP A 55 5.39 11.00 -18.36
N ILE A 56 4.88 11.41 -19.53
CA ILE A 56 5.50 11.19 -20.85
C ILE A 56 6.95 11.66 -20.91
N ARG A 57 7.32 12.62 -20.06
CA ARG A 57 8.65 13.25 -20.04
C ARG A 57 9.66 12.52 -19.13
N ARG A 58 9.19 11.68 -18.21
CA ARG A 58 10.03 11.00 -17.23
C ARG A 58 10.31 9.57 -17.67
N ARG A 59 11.58 9.18 -17.56
CA ARG A 59 11.96 7.77 -17.69
C ARG A 59 11.69 7.12 -16.34
N HIS A 60 11.38 5.83 -16.34
CA HIS A 60 11.23 5.09 -15.10
C HIS A 60 11.98 3.77 -15.18
N ILE A 61 12.53 3.35 -14.04
CA ILE A 61 13.17 2.04 -13.90
C ILE A 61 12.33 1.17 -12.98
N VAL A 62 12.27 -0.12 -13.28
CA VAL A 62 11.49 -1.06 -12.47
C VAL A 62 12.43 -2.00 -11.74
N VAL A 63 12.44 -1.90 -10.42
CA VAL A 63 13.27 -2.72 -9.55
C VAL A 63 12.40 -3.81 -8.94
N CYS A 64 12.79 -5.06 -9.15
CA CYS A 64 12.10 -6.22 -8.59
C CYS A 64 13.13 -7.20 -8.02
N GLY A 65 12.67 -8.12 -7.16
CA GLY A 65 13.51 -9.15 -6.57
C GLY A 65 13.46 -9.11 -5.05
N HIS A 66 14.64 -9.17 -4.41
CA HIS A 66 14.78 -9.07 -2.97
C HIS A 66 14.73 -7.61 -2.53
N ILE A 67 13.54 -7.15 -2.19
CA ILE A 67 13.28 -5.76 -1.77
C ILE A 67 13.18 -5.76 -0.24
N THR A 68 14.23 -5.28 0.41
CA THR A 68 14.33 -5.10 1.87
C THR A 68 14.73 -3.67 2.18
N TYR A 69 14.52 -3.21 3.42
CA TYR A 69 14.93 -1.86 3.82
C TYR A 69 16.41 -1.60 3.53
N GLU A 70 17.29 -2.55 3.88
CA GLU A 70 18.73 -2.41 3.68
C GLU A 70 19.09 -2.27 2.19
N SER A 71 18.65 -3.21 1.36
CA SER A 71 18.92 -3.20 -0.09
C SER A 71 18.40 -1.93 -0.78
N VAL A 72 17.17 -1.50 -0.45
CA VAL A 72 16.57 -0.28 -1.02
C VAL A 72 17.30 0.96 -0.52
N SER A 73 17.68 1.02 0.76
CA SER A 73 18.38 2.18 1.32
C SER A 73 19.75 2.40 0.69
N HIS A 74 20.49 1.31 0.44
CA HIS A 74 21.78 1.35 -0.26
C HIS A 74 21.60 1.75 -1.72
N PHE A 75 20.65 1.11 -2.42
CA PHE A 75 20.33 1.45 -3.81
C PHE A 75 19.95 2.93 -3.98
N LEU A 76 19.07 3.46 -3.13
CA LEU A 76 18.64 4.86 -3.23
C LEU A 76 19.78 5.84 -2.92
N LYS A 77 20.69 5.51 -1.99
CA LYS A 77 21.86 6.36 -1.70
C LYS A 77 22.82 6.45 -2.89
N ASP A 78 23.04 5.33 -3.57
CA ASP A 78 23.97 5.25 -4.70
C ASP A 78 23.35 5.79 -6.00
N PHE A 79 22.04 5.59 -6.18
CA PHE A 79 21.30 6.00 -7.38
C PHE A 79 20.85 7.46 -7.34
N LEU A 80 20.45 7.97 -6.17
CA LEU A 80 19.95 9.35 -5.98
C LEU A 80 21.05 10.31 -5.48
N HIS A 81 22.33 10.01 -5.71
CA HIS A 81 23.42 10.86 -5.26
C HIS A 81 23.46 12.17 -6.06
N GLU A 82 23.62 13.31 -5.38
CA GLU A 82 23.58 14.67 -5.97
C GLU A 82 24.67 14.90 -7.04
N ASP A 83 25.74 14.09 -7.04
CA ASP A 83 26.82 14.16 -8.03
C ASP A 83 26.45 13.59 -9.41
N ARG A 84 25.30 12.92 -9.54
CA ARG A 84 24.81 12.46 -10.84
C ARG A 84 23.91 13.53 -11.46
N GLU A 85 24.29 14.01 -12.63
CA GLU A 85 23.50 14.93 -13.47
C GLU A 85 22.02 14.57 -13.42
N ASP A 86 21.13 15.54 -13.16
CA ASP A 86 19.65 15.43 -13.06
C ASP A 86 19.03 14.42 -14.03
N VAL A 87 19.08 13.13 -13.69
CA VAL A 87 18.36 12.10 -14.43
C VAL A 87 16.99 12.06 -13.80
N ASP A 88 16.03 12.75 -14.42
CA ASP A 88 14.62 12.76 -14.05
C ASP A 88 14.01 11.36 -14.29
N VAL A 89 14.45 10.41 -13.48
CA VAL A 89 14.14 8.98 -13.54
C VAL A 89 13.42 8.59 -12.27
N GLU A 90 12.22 8.06 -12.44
CA GLU A 90 11.43 7.54 -11.33
C GLU A 90 11.76 6.06 -11.09
N VAL A 91 11.88 5.67 -9.83
CA VAL A 91 12.14 4.29 -9.43
C VAL A 91 10.84 3.63 -9.02
N VAL A 92 10.46 2.57 -9.72
CA VAL A 92 9.25 1.80 -9.43
C VAL A 92 9.62 0.45 -8.86
N PHE A 93 9.27 0.19 -7.61
CA PHE A 93 9.48 -1.09 -6.95
C PHE A 93 8.28 -2.02 -7.16
N LEU A 94 8.54 -3.24 -7.59
CA LEU A 94 7.52 -4.30 -7.74
C LEU A 94 7.86 -5.48 -6.85
N HIS A 95 7.06 -5.70 -5.80
CA HIS A 95 7.25 -6.80 -4.85
C HIS A 95 5.95 -7.53 -4.51
N ARG A 96 6.05 -8.81 -4.15
CA ARG A 96 4.87 -9.64 -3.85
C ARG A 96 4.28 -9.32 -2.47
N LYS A 97 5.14 -9.07 -1.49
CA LYS A 97 4.76 -8.75 -0.11
C LYS A 97 4.65 -7.25 0.08
N GLU A 98 3.80 -6.85 1.03
CA GLU A 98 3.73 -5.45 1.47
C GLU A 98 5.05 -5.02 2.12
N PRO A 99 5.44 -3.74 2.01
CA PRO A 99 6.66 -3.23 2.62
C PRO A 99 6.50 -3.16 4.14
N ASP A 100 7.55 -3.53 4.86
CA ASP A 100 7.61 -3.34 6.32
C ASP A 100 7.54 -1.84 6.68
N LEU A 101 7.19 -1.52 7.94
CA LEU A 101 7.02 -0.14 8.41
C LEU A 101 8.25 0.76 8.13
N GLU A 102 9.46 0.20 8.24
CA GLU A 102 10.71 0.91 7.95
C GLU A 102 10.85 1.25 6.46
N LEU A 103 10.54 0.27 5.59
CA LEU A 103 10.56 0.45 4.14
C LEU A 103 9.44 1.41 3.70
N GLU A 104 8.25 1.32 4.30
CA GLU A 104 7.17 2.28 4.05
C GLU A 104 7.60 3.70 4.43
N GLY A 105 8.31 3.88 5.55
CA GLY A 105 8.88 5.16 5.95
C GLY A 105 9.89 5.69 4.93
N LEU A 106 10.76 4.83 4.40
CA LEU A 106 11.74 5.18 3.38
C LEU A 106 11.08 5.60 2.05
N LEU A 107 10.06 4.86 1.62
CA LEU A 107 9.28 5.14 0.41
C LEU A 107 8.53 6.47 0.53
N LYS A 108 7.89 6.74 1.67
CA LYS A 108 7.19 8.01 1.93
C LYS A 108 8.12 9.21 1.93
N ARG A 109 9.37 9.06 2.38
CA ARG A 109 10.37 10.13 2.35
C ARG A 109 10.74 10.53 0.92
N HIS A 110 10.74 9.58 -0.01
CA HIS A 110 11.10 9.78 -1.43
C HIS A 110 9.90 9.63 -2.36
N TYR A 111 8.71 10.06 -1.93
CA TYR A 111 7.46 9.82 -2.68
C TYR A 111 7.41 10.45 -4.07
N THR A 112 8.25 11.45 -4.35
CA THR A 112 8.31 12.16 -5.63
C THR A 112 9.16 11.44 -6.68
N THR A 113 10.06 10.55 -6.24
CA THR A 113 11.00 9.83 -7.10
C THR A 113 10.82 8.33 -7.04
N VAL A 114 10.06 7.83 -6.05
CA VAL A 114 9.87 6.40 -5.80
C VAL A 114 8.40 6.04 -5.69
N ALA A 115 8.01 4.99 -6.43
CA ALA A 115 6.70 4.36 -6.33
C ALA A 115 6.84 2.87 -5.96
N PHE A 116 5.85 2.32 -5.25
CA PHE A 116 5.82 0.90 -4.89
C PHE A 116 4.48 0.28 -5.32
N PHE A 117 4.56 -0.86 -6.00
CA PHE A 117 3.41 -1.64 -6.42
C PHE A 117 3.52 -3.07 -5.89
N GLN A 118 2.40 -3.58 -5.40
CA GLN A 118 2.28 -4.97 -5.02
C GLN A 118 1.96 -5.82 -6.26
N GLY A 119 2.83 -6.77 -6.59
CA GLY A 119 2.66 -7.65 -7.74
C GLY A 119 3.87 -8.53 -8.02
N THR A 120 3.81 -9.28 -9.11
CA THR A 120 4.87 -10.22 -9.47
C THR A 120 5.29 -10.07 -10.93
N MET A 121 6.59 -10.22 -11.20
CA MET A 121 7.13 -10.28 -12.58
C MET A 121 6.55 -11.45 -13.40
N MET A 122 6.00 -12.48 -12.75
CA MET A 122 5.42 -13.65 -13.41
C MET A 122 4.02 -13.39 -13.97
N ASN A 123 3.41 -12.26 -13.62
CA ASN A 123 2.05 -11.92 -14.01
C ASN A 123 2.08 -10.80 -15.05
N ALA A 124 1.57 -11.09 -16.25
CA ALA A 124 1.52 -10.11 -17.35
C ALA A 124 0.71 -8.85 -16.99
N VAL A 125 -0.34 -9.00 -16.18
CA VAL A 125 -1.16 -7.87 -15.73
C VAL A 125 -0.35 -6.92 -14.84
N ASP A 126 0.51 -7.45 -13.96
CA ASP A 126 1.34 -6.62 -13.09
C ASP A 126 2.45 -5.92 -13.89
N LEU A 127 3.00 -6.58 -14.90
CA LEU A 127 3.96 -5.98 -15.84
C LEU A 127 3.34 -4.83 -16.65
N GLU A 128 2.09 -5.00 -17.09
CA GLU A 128 1.33 -3.96 -17.78
C GLU A 128 1.02 -2.78 -16.86
N ARG A 129 0.64 -3.04 -15.60
CA ARG A 129 0.41 -2.00 -14.58
C ARG A 129 1.62 -1.13 -14.33
N VAL A 130 2.82 -1.71 -14.36
CA VAL A 130 4.09 -1.00 -14.18
C VAL A 130 4.65 -0.45 -15.51
N LYS A 131 3.91 -0.65 -16.61
CA LYS A 131 4.28 -0.19 -17.96
C LYS A 131 5.68 -0.62 -18.36
N ILE A 132 6.03 -1.86 -18.04
CA ILE A 132 7.20 -2.51 -18.65
C ILE A 132 6.80 -2.78 -20.10
N ALA A 133 7.14 -1.85 -20.99
CA ALA A 133 7.20 -2.17 -22.40
C ALA A 133 8.35 -3.17 -22.53
N PHE A 134 8.06 -4.43 -22.82
CA PHE A 134 9.06 -5.39 -23.25
C PHE A 134 9.79 -4.77 -24.46
N PHE A 135 10.92 -4.11 -24.22
CA PHE A 135 11.91 -3.90 -25.26
C PHE A 135 12.43 -5.29 -25.58
N THR A 136 12.07 -5.76 -26.77
CA THR A 136 12.39 -7.03 -27.42
C THR A 136 13.89 -7.28 -27.63
N ASN A 137 14.77 -6.70 -26.81
CA ASN A 137 16.19 -6.98 -26.78
C ASN A 137 16.56 -7.52 -25.39
N SER A 138 16.41 -8.83 -25.22
CA SER A 138 16.84 -9.59 -24.04
C SER A 138 18.34 -9.44 -23.71
N PHE A 139 19.12 -8.80 -24.58
CA PHE A 139 20.55 -8.53 -24.38
C PHE A 139 20.87 -7.26 -23.58
N GLU A 140 20.03 -6.22 -23.57
CA GLU A 140 20.29 -5.01 -22.76
C GLU A 140 19.77 -5.12 -21.33
N PHE A 141 18.84 -6.05 -21.06
CA PHE A 141 18.32 -6.26 -19.72
C PHE A 141 19.37 -6.89 -18.78
N LEU A 142 20.30 -7.67 -19.35
CA LEU A 142 21.39 -8.31 -18.61
C LEU A 142 22.53 -7.34 -18.27
N THR A 143 22.79 -6.31 -19.09
CA THR A 143 23.84 -5.33 -18.80
C THR A 143 23.50 -4.42 -17.63
N TRP A 144 22.22 -4.19 -17.32
CA TRP A 144 21.81 -3.41 -16.15
C TRP A 144 21.70 -4.22 -14.87
N ILE A 145 21.44 -5.53 -14.94
CA ILE A 145 21.44 -6.42 -13.77
C ILE A 145 22.86 -6.72 -13.27
N PHE A 146 23.87 -6.69 -14.15
CA PHE A 146 25.26 -7.02 -13.79
C PHE A 146 26.12 -5.84 -13.29
N ILE A 147 25.60 -4.61 -13.24
CA ILE A 147 26.33 -3.43 -12.73
C ILE A 147 25.99 -3.12 -11.24
N LEU A 148 25.15 -3.95 -10.61
CA LEU A 148 24.93 -3.94 -9.15
C LEU A 148 25.51 -5.19 -8.50
#